data_AF-A0A4U5PQE1-F1
#
_entry.id   AF-A0A4U5PQE1-F1
#
_cell.length_a   1.000
_cell.length_b   1.000
_cell.length_c   1.000
_cell.angle_alpha   90.00
_cell.angle_beta   90.00
_cell.angle_gamma   90.00
#
_symmetry.space_group_name_H-M   'P 1'
#
loop_
_entity.id
_entity.type
_entity.pdbx_description
1 polymer ?
#
loop_
_entity_poly.entity_id
_entity_poly.type
_entity_poly.pdbx_seq_one_letter_code
_entity_poly.pdbx_strand_id
1 'polypeptide(L)'
;MMIFINCANPVDSPLYVDTRTCLNGEKSSNVSLLRRPYVNVGGMKASDLMELCSLERMTLLPVKDYKSMSYKEIHSQLAYGLELSWHNSMCGSCADASSWFWRTASEDSISPLLHA
;
A
#
# COMPACT_ATOMS: atom_id res chain seq x y z
N MET A 1 2.08 -0.01 4.17
CA MET A 1 1.64 0.61 2.90
C MET A 1 2.28 -0.13 1.75
N MET A 2 1.52 -0.39 0.69
CA MET A 2 2.04 -0.75 -0.63
C MET A 2 1.72 0.32 -1.66
N ILE A 3 2.65 0.54 -2.57
CA ILE A 3 2.52 1.53 -3.63
C ILE A 3 2.83 0.86 -4.97
N PHE A 4 1.87 0.94 -5.89
CA PHE A 4 2.01 0.51 -7.27
C PHE A 4 2.50 1.68 -8.10
N ILE A 5 3.63 1.46 -8.76
CA ILE A 5 4.36 2.49 -9.49
C ILE A 5 4.53 2.00 -10.91
N ASN A 6 4.53 2.94 -11.84
CA ASN A 6 4.83 2.65 -13.22
C ASN A 6 5.85 3.63 -13.77
N CYS A 7 6.93 3.13 -14.36
CA CYS A 7 8.01 3.96 -14.88
C CYS A 7 8.17 3.83 -16.39
N ALA A 8 8.69 4.86 -17.05
CA ALA A 8 9.10 4.76 -18.45
C ALA A 8 10.42 3.98 -18.59
N ASN A 9 11.37 4.25 -17.70
CA ASN A 9 12.72 3.69 -17.72
C ASN A 9 12.90 2.57 -16.69
N PRO A 10 13.82 1.60 -16.92
CA PRO A 10 14.20 0.65 -15.89
C PRO A 10 14.74 1.37 -14.66
N VAL A 11 14.29 0.94 -13.48
CA VAL A 11 14.79 1.44 -12.21
C VAL A 11 15.70 0.39 -11.59
N ASP A 12 16.91 0.79 -11.22
CA ASP A 12 17.85 -0.02 -10.45
C ASP A 12 17.89 0.49 -9.01
N SER A 13 16.90 0.09 -8.22
CA SER A 13 16.79 0.49 -6.81
C SER A 13 16.13 -0.63 -6.00
N PRO A 14 16.65 -0.92 -4.79
CA PRO A 14 16.07 -1.94 -3.91
C PRO A 14 14.67 -1.58 -3.40
N LEU A 15 14.23 -0.31 -3.57
CA LEU A 15 12.90 0.14 -3.18
C LEU A 15 11.79 -0.30 -4.15
N TYR A 16 12.17 -0.78 -5.34
CA TYR A 16 11.27 -1.08 -6.44
C TYR A 16 11.34 -2.56 -6.79
N VAL A 17 10.26 -3.29 -6.53
CA VAL A 17 10.14 -4.70 -6.92
C VAL A 17 9.48 -4.77 -8.29
N ASP A 18 10.19 -5.28 -9.31
CA ASP A 18 9.66 -5.47 -10.66
C ASP A 18 8.55 -6.54 -10.65
N THR A 19 7.36 -6.19 -11.17
CA THR A 19 6.19 -7.08 -11.21
C THR A 19 5.85 -7.59 -12.61
N ARG A 20 6.69 -7.33 -13.62
CA ARG A 20 6.45 -7.74 -15.02
C ARG A 20 6.27 -9.24 -15.19
N THR A 21 7.03 -10.04 -14.44
CA THR A 21 6.94 -11.50 -14.51
C THR A 21 5.57 -12.03 -14.07
N CYS A 22 4.81 -11.24 -13.31
CA CYS A 22 3.48 -11.59 -12.82
C CYS A 22 2.37 -11.30 -13.83
N LEU A 23 2.57 -10.36 -14.75
CA LEU A 23 1.61 -10.00 -15.81
C LEU A 23 1.67 -10.94 -17.02
N ASN A 24 2.57 -11.94 -17.03
CA ASN A 24 2.78 -12.86 -18.14
C ASN A 24 1.53 -13.68 -18.56
N GLY A 25 0.45 -13.67 -17.76
CA GLY A 25 -0.86 -14.23 -18.14
C GLY A 25 -1.72 -13.30 -18.99
N GLU A 26 -1.54 -11.98 -18.87
CA GLU A 26 -2.13 -11.00 -19.76
C GLU A 26 -1.12 -10.70 -20.89
N LYS A 27 -1.32 -11.35 -22.04
CA LYS A 27 -0.81 -10.85 -23.33
C LYS A 27 -1.54 -9.55 -23.69
N SER A 28 -1.51 -8.56 -22.80
CA SER A 28 -2.02 -7.23 -23.06
C SER A 28 -0.95 -6.50 -23.85
N SER A 29 -1.21 -6.40 -25.15
CA SER A 29 -0.91 -5.30 -26.07
C SER A 29 0.46 -4.60 -25.99
N ASN A 30 0.96 -4.14 -27.13
CA ASN A 30 2.25 -3.43 -27.28
C ASN A 30 2.48 -2.23 -26.33
N VAL A 31 1.46 -1.81 -25.56
CA VAL A 31 1.52 -0.82 -24.47
C VAL A 31 2.38 -1.29 -23.28
N SER A 32 2.42 -2.59 -22.99
CA SER A 32 3.21 -3.17 -21.89
C SER A 32 4.73 -3.01 -22.07
N LEU A 33 5.20 -2.69 -23.28
CA LEU A 33 6.61 -2.42 -23.56
C LEU A 33 7.05 -1.02 -23.11
N LEU A 34 6.13 -0.05 -23.05
CA LEU A 34 6.43 1.36 -22.72
C LEU A 34 6.36 1.68 -21.23
N ARG A 35 5.77 0.78 -20.43
CA ARG A 35 5.46 1.01 -19.02
C ARG A 35 6.01 -0.13 -18.17
N ARG A 36 6.80 0.21 -17.16
CA ARG A 36 7.51 -0.70 -16.25
C ARG A 36 6.81 -0.70 -14.90
N PRO A 37 5.99 -1.72 -14.60
CA PRO A 37 5.30 -1.80 -13.33
C PRO A 37 6.24 -2.25 -12.22
N TYR A 38 6.14 -1.57 -11.09
CA TYR A 38 6.88 -1.83 -9.87
C TYR A 38 5.94 -1.77 -8.67
N VAL A 39 6.35 -2.44 -7.58
CA VAL A 39 5.71 -2.30 -6.27
C VAL A 39 6.76 -1.91 -5.24
N ASN A 40 6.43 -0.90 -4.44
CA ASN A 40 7.12 -0.62 -3.19
C ASN A 40 6.29 -1.16 -2.02
N VAL A 41 6.95 -1.85 -1.09
CA VAL A 41 6.32 -2.41 0.12
C VAL A 41 6.99 -1.82 1.34
N GLY A 42 6.19 -1.35 2.30
CA GLY A 42 6.69 -0.64 3.50
C GLY A 42 6.58 0.88 3.40
N GLY A 43 6.26 1.40 2.22
CA GLY A 43 6.14 2.83 1.96
C GLY A 43 7.48 3.46 1.56
N MET A 44 7.39 4.54 0.79
CA MET A 44 8.51 5.34 0.34
C MET A 44 8.14 6.83 0.46
N LYS A 45 9.15 7.70 0.59
CA LYS A 45 8.92 9.15 0.59
C LYS A 45 8.64 9.62 -0.83
N ALA A 46 7.99 10.78 -0.95
CA ALA A 46 7.80 11.42 -2.26
C ALA A 46 9.13 11.70 -2.97
N SER A 47 10.19 12.02 -2.22
CA SER A 47 11.55 12.20 -2.73
C SER A 47 12.19 10.93 -3.29
N ASP A 48 11.70 9.76 -2.90
CA ASP A 48 12.24 8.47 -3.35
C ASP A 48 11.64 8.05 -4.69
N LEU A 49 10.62 8.77 -5.19
CA LEU A 49 9.99 8.52 -6.48
C LEU A 49 10.95 8.93 -7.62
N MET A 50 11.44 7.92 -8.35
CA MET A 50 12.33 8.13 -9.49
C MET A 50 11.69 8.97 -10.60
N GLU A 51 12.51 9.72 -11.34
CA GLU A 51 12.05 10.49 -12.49
C GLU A 51 11.35 9.62 -13.54
N LEU A 52 10.33 10.19 -14.19
CA LEU A 52 9.51 9.49 -15.20
C LEU A 52 8.78 8.25 -14.66
N CYS A 53 8.54 8.20 -13.35
CA CYS A 53 7.64 7.26 -12.70
C CYS A 53 6.36 7.95 -12.23
N SER A 54 5.23 7.28 -12.42
CA SER A 54 3.92 7.67 -11.91
C SER A 54 3.47 6.72 -10.83
N LEU A 55 2.86 7.28 -9.79
CA LEU A 55 2.13 6.51 -8.81
C LEU A 55 0.76 6.16 -9.38
N GLU A 56 0.44 4.88 -9.43
CA GLU A 56 -0.81 4.40 -10.02
C GLU A 56 -1.86 4.10 -8.94
N ARG A 57 -1.47 3.36 -7.88
CA ARG A 57 -2.37 2.94 -6.80
C ARG A 57 -1.62 2.83 -5.47
N MET A 58 -2.31 3.02 -4.36
CA MET A 58 -1.81 2.70 -3.03
C MET A 58 -2.80 1.84 -2.27
N THR A 59 -2.31 0.99 -1.37
CA THR A 59 -3.15 0.29 -0.41
C THR A 59 -2.48 0.23 0.96
N LEU A 60 -3.31 0.26 1.99
CA LEU A 60 -2.89 -0.10 3.33
C LEU A 60 -2.64 -1.61 3.38
N LEU A 61 -1.67 -2.00 4.19
CA LEU A 61 -1.42 -3.39 4.52
C LEU A 61 -1.56 -3.56 6.04
N PRO A 62 -2.01 -4.73 6.52
CA PRO A 62 -2.05 -5.05 7.94
C PRO A 62 -0.63 -5.13 8.52
N VAL A 63 -0.34 -4.35 9.58
CA VAL A 63 1.01 -4.14 10.14
C VAL A 63 1.76 -5.45 10.33
N LYS A 64 2.71 -5.71 9.42
CA LYS A 64 3.65 -6.84 9.45
C LYS A 64 5.01 -6.34 9.02
N ASP A 65 6.07 -7.06 9.38
CA ASP A 65 7.39 -6.80 8.82
C ASP A 65 7.36 -7.20 7.35
N TYR A 66 7.29 -6.21 6.46
CA TYR A 66 7.18 -6.45 5.02
C TYR A 66 8.52 -6.47 4.31
N LYS A 67 9.64 -6.46 5.05
CA LYS A 67 10.95 -6.64 4.43
C LYS A 67 10.94 -7.95 3.64
N SER A 68 11.30 -7.86 2.36
CA SER A 68 11.51 -9.01 1.48
C SER A 68 10.28 -9.91 1.22
N MET A 69 9.06 -9.37 1.23
CA MET A 69 7.89 -10.16 0.79
C MET A 69 8.00 -10.55 -0.69
N SER A 70 7.79 -11.83 -0.97
CA SER A 70 7.61 -12.33 -2.33
C SER A 70 6.28 -11.82 -2.91
N TYR A 71 6.18 -11.80 -4.24
CA TYR A 71 4.93 -11.47 -4.92
C TYR A 71 3.76 -12.38 -4.50
N LYS A 72 4.01 -13.67 -4.24
CA LYS A 72 2.98 -14.60 -3.79
C LYS A 72 2.38 -14.16 -2.45
N GLU A 73 3.22 -13.69 -1.54
CA GLU A 73 2.78 -13.17 -0.24
C GLU A 73 2.05 -11.84 -0.40
N ILE A 74 2.54 -10.95 -1.27
CA ILE A 74 1.86 -9.72 -1.66
C ILE A 74 0.43 -10.02 -2.16
N HIS A 75 0.30 -10.90 -3.15
CA HIS A 75 -0.99 -11.28 -3.72
C HIS A 75 -1.91 -11.90 -2.66
N SER A 76 -1.37 -12.75 -1.78
CA SER A 76 -2.11 -13.34 -0.66
C SER A 76 -2.66 -12.27 0.30
N GLN A 77 -1.84 -11.27 0.68
CA GLN A 77 -2.32 -10.15 1.52
C GLN A 77 -3.38 -9.31 0.81
N LEU A 78 -3.21 -9.02 -0.48
CA LEU A 78 -4.19 -8.26 -1.27
C LEU A 78 -5.53 -9.01 -1.41
N ALA A 79 -5.48 -10.33 -1.62
CA ALA A 79 -6.66 -11.18 -1.71
C ALA A 79 -7.37 -11.34 -0.37
N TYR A 80 -6.62 -11.35 0.74
CA TYR A 80 -7.18 -11.33 2.10
C TYR A 80 -7.89 -10.00 2.40
N GLY A 81 -7.32 -8.88 1.94
CA GLY A 81 -7.91 -7.55 2.10
C GLY A 81 -7.59 -6.91 3.45
N LEU A 82 -8.56 -6.19 4.01
CA LEU A 82 -8.42 -5.44 5.27
C LEU A 82 -9.41 -5.98 6.29
N GLU A 83 -8.95 -6.18 7.52
CA GLU A 83 -9.81 -6.53 8.64
C GLU A 83 -10.47 -5.27 9.21
N LEU A 84 -11.80 -5.30 9.33
CA LEU A 84 -12.62 -4.22 9.86
C LEU A 84 -13.00 -4.51 11.31
N SER A 85 -12.82 -3.53 12.18
CA SER A 85 -13.25 -3.58 13.58
C SER A 85 -14.16 -2.40 13.90
N TRP A 86 -15.01 -2.58 14.90
CA TRP A 86 -15.81 -1.49 15.46
C TRP A 86 -15.05 -0.85 16.62
N HIS A 87 -14.90 0.47 16.57
CA HIS A 87 -14.31 1.25 17.62
C HIS A 87 -15.32 2.26 18.15
N ASN A 88 -15.49 2.28 19.47
CA ASN A 88 -16.27 3.31 20.14
C ASN A 88 -15.36 4.50 20.41
N SER A 89 -15.66 5.63 19.78
CA SER A 89 -14.97 6.88 20.08
C SER A 89 -15.93 7.88 20.70
N MET A 90 -15.49 8.50 21.79
CA MET A 90 -16.20 9.64 22.40
C MET A 90 -15.97 10.89 21.55
N CYS A 91 -17.06 11.51 21.09
CA CYS A 91 -16.99 12.82 20.47
C CYS A 91 -16.70 13.87 21.56
N GLY A 92 -15.50 14.46 21.55
CA GLY A 92 -15.05 15.38 22.61
C GLY A 92 -15.88 16.66 22.77
N SER A 93 -16.67 17.05 21.76
CA SER A 93 -17.55 18.23 21.79
C SER A 93 -19.05 17.90 21.80
N CYS A 94 -19.42 16.62 21.71
CA CYS A 94 -20.82 16.20 21.77
C CYS A 94 -21.13 15.82 23.21
N ALA A 95 -22.16 16.43 23.82
CA ALA A 95 -22.65 15.99 25.12
C ALA A 95 -23.16 14.54 25.02
N ASP A 96 -22.38 13.59 25.54
CA ASP A 96 -22.70 12.18 25.77
C ASP A 96 -23.18 11.32 24.59
N ALA A 97 -22.75 11.64 23.36
CA ALA A 97 -22.96 10.74 22.22
C ALA A 97 -21.70 9.92 21.93
N SER A 98 -21.64 8.68 22.42
CA SER A 98 -20.69 7.69 21.90
C SER A 98 -21.17 7.20 20.53
N SER A 99 -20.28 7.20 19.54
CA SER A 99 -20.59 6.72 18.19
C SER A 99 -19.64 5.59 17.82
N TRP A 100 -20.21 4.56 17.20
CA TRP A 100 -19.45 3.43 16.68
C TRP A 100 -18.98 3.74 15.27
N PHE A 101 -17.67 3.71 15.08
CA PHE A 101 -17.04 3.84 13.78
C PHE A 101 -16.36 2.53 13.43
N TRP A 102 -16.39 2.16 12.16
CA TRP A 102 -15.52 1.11 11.66
C TRP A 102 -14.12 1.70 11.48
N ARG A 103 -13.09 0.94 11.87
CA ARG A 103 -11.68 1.24 11.55
C ARG A 103 -11.02 0.00 10.97
N THR A 104 -9.87 0.20 10.34
CA THR A 104 -9.02 -0.93 9.94
C THR A 104 -8.18 -1.37 11.13
N ALA A 105 -8.12 -2.68 11.41
CA ALA A 105 -7.36 -3.21 12.54
C ALA A 105 -5.85 -2.87 12.49
N SER A 106 -5.33 -2.44 11.34
CA SER A 106 -3.94 -2.01 11.17
C SER A 106 -3.59 -0.67 11.81
N GLU A 107 -4.59 0.16 12.15
CA GLU A 107 -4.35 1.47 12.76
C GLU A 107 -4.14 1.42 14.29
N ASP A 108 -4.40 0.25 14.92
CA ASP A 108 -4.24 0.06 16.36
C ASP A 108 -2.77 0.22 16.86
N SER A 109 -1.80 0.25 15.94
CA SER A 109 -0.37 0.48 16.27
C SER A 109 0.08 1.94 16.22
N ILE A 110 -0.75 2.89 15.75
CA ILE A 110 -0.33 4.29 15.50
C ILE A 110 -0.84 5.27 16.58
N SER A 111 -1.75 4.86 17.46
CA SER A 111 -2.27 5.71 18.54
C SER A 111 -1.69 5.28 19.89
N PRO A 112 -0.62 5.95 20.37
CA PRO A 112 -0.85 7.18 21.12
C PRO A 112 0.25 8.27 20.96
N LEU A 113 0.47 8.80 19.74
CA LEU A 113 1.42 9.91 19.54
C LEU A 113 0.83 11.18 18.89
N LEU A 114 -0.48 11.37 18.95
CA LEU A 114 -1.09 12.69 18.75
C LEU A 114 -1.91 13.10 19.99
N HIS A 115 -1.19 13.48 21.04
CA HIS A 115 -1.63 14.54 21.94
C HIS A 115 -0.46 15.53 22.01
N ALA A 116 -0.54 16.55 21.17
CA ALA A 116 0.16 17.82 21.38
C ALA A 116 -0.68 18.68 22.34
#